data_AF-A0A9N9AK42-F1
#
_entry.id   AF-A0A9N9AK42-F1
#
_cell.length_a   1.000
_cell.length_b   1.000
_cell.length_c   1.000
_cell.angle_alpha   90.00
_cell.angle_beta   90.00
_cell.angle_gamma   90.00
#
_symmetry.space_group_name_H-M   'P 1'
#
loop_
_entity.id
_entity.type
_entity.pdbx_description
1 polymer ?
#
loop_
_entity_poly.entity_id
_entity_poly.type
_entity_poly.pdbx_seq_one_letter_code
_entity_poly.pdbx_strand_id
1 'polypeptide(L)'
;MTVLDNDTFLIRLSEVFKAAEPIGRKVSLSMKRYTYDERKLIAKQQKEKTEPSSEAKTVSSDKEYPCLFRAVCGKTKLSTVVCLLQMSASN
;
A
#
# COMPACT_ATOMS: atom_id res chain seq x y z
N MET A 1 8.65 12.68 -5.87
CA MET A 1 8.00 11.95 -4.75
C MET A 1 8.11 10.48 -5.10
N THR A 2 8.96 9.75 -4.39
CA THR A 2 9.20 8.33 -4.62
C THR A 2 8.19 7.49 -3.85
N VAL A 3 7.72 6.40 -4.46
CA VAL A 3 6.92 5.39 -3.76
C VAL A 3 7.91 4.49 -3.02
N LEU A 4 7.75 4.43 -1.71
CA LEU A 4 8.56 3.62 -0.81
C LEU A 4 7.86 2.28 -0.59
N ASP A 5 8.63 1.30 -0.14
CA ASP A 5 8.08 0.10 0.49
C ASP A 5 7.35 0.46 1.79
N ASN A 6 6.40 -0.37 2.23
CA ASN A 6 5.56 -0.12 3.40
C ASN A 6 6.39 0.09 4.67
N ASP A 7 7.38 -0.75 4.93
CA ASP A 7 8.19 -0.66 6.16
C ASP A 7 9.09 0.57 6.12
N THR A 8 9.68 0.85 4.96
CA THR A 8 10.49 2.05 4.74
C THR A 8 9.65 3.32 4.90
N PHE A 9 8.40 3.32 4.44
CA PHE A 9 7.48 4.43 4.62
C PHE A 9 7.18 4.67 6.10
N LEU A 10 6.91 3.63 6.89
CA LEU A 10 6.62 3.76 8.33
C LEU A 10 7.84 4.28 9.12
N ILE A 11 9.03 3.75 8.83
CA ILE A 11 10.28 4.22 9.44
C ILE A 11 10.47 5.71 9.15
N ARG A 12 10.43 6.10 7.88
CA ARG A 12 10.62 7.51 7.47
C ARG A 12 9.52 8.43 7.97
N LEU A 13 8.28 7.95 8.04
CA LEU A 13 7.17 8.72 8.59
C LEU A 13 7.42 9.07 10.06
N SER A 14 7.93 8.12 10.86
CA SER A 14 8.29 8.37 12.25
C SER A 14 9.39 9.43 12.39
N GLU A 15 10.41 9.39 11.53
CA GLU A 15 11.47 10.41 11.48
C GLU A 15 10.91 11.79 11.14
N VAL A 16 9.95 11.87 10.20
CA VAL A 16 9.30 13.12 9.82
C VAL A 16 8.52 13.74 10.97
N PHE A 17 7.80 12.96 11.77
CA PHE A 17 7.09 13.47 12.94
C PHE A 17 8.07 14.00 14.00
N LYS A 18 9.12 13.23 14.32
CA LYS A 18 10.17 13.66 15.27
C LYS A 18 10.86 14.95 14.84
N ALA A 19 11.14 15.10 13.55
CA ALA A 19 11.77 16.31 13.01
C ALA A 19 10.81 17.51 12.95
N ALA A 20 9.50 17.28 12.89
CA ALA A 20 8.49 18.33 12.80
C ALA A 20 8.13 18.93 14.17
N GLU A 21 8.17 18.11 15.22
CA GLU A 21 7.82 18.47 16.60
C GLU A 21 8.56 19.70 17.15
N PRO A 22 9.91 19.79 17.13
CA PRO A 22 10.62 20.92 17.74
C PRO A 22 10.38 22.25 17.01
N ILE A 23 9.97 22.20 15.74
CA ILE A 23 9.73 23.39 14.89
C ILE A 23 8.23 23.72 14.81
N GLY A 24 7.36 22.89 15.42
CA GLY A 24 5.90 23.04 15.33
C GLY A 24 5.36 22.89 13.89
N ARG A 25 6.04 22.11 13.04
CA ARG A 25 5.63 21.95 11.63
C ARG A 25 4.45 20.99 11.52
N LYS A 26 3.47 21.35 10.70
CA LYS A 26 2.33 20.49 10.38
C LYS A 26 2.74 19.36 9.43
N VAL A 27 2.52 18.13 9.86
CA VAL A 27 2.58 16.93 9.01
C VAL A 27 1.18 16.65 8.46
N SER A 28 1.05 16.57 7.13
CA SER A 28 -0.22 16.25 6.46
C SER A 28 -0.18 14.85 5.88
N LEU A 29 -1.12 13.99 6.27
CA LEU A 29 -1.29 12.65 5.74
C LEU A 29 -2.56 12.60 4.89
N SER A 30 -2.47 12.03 3.69
CA SER A 30 -3.62 11.82 2.80
C SER A 30 -3.65 10.38 2.31
N MET A 31 -4.85 9.84 2.16
CA MET A 31 -5.11 8.50 1.68
C MET A 31 -6.04 8.60 0.47
N LYS A 32 -5.67 7.95 -0.64
CA LYS A 32 -6.49 7.88 -1.85
C LYS A 32 -6.63 6.43 -2.30
N ARG A 33 -7.87 5.95 -2.38
CA ARG A 33 -8.21 4.65 -2.96
C ARG A 33 -7.93 4.67 -4.47
N TYR A 34 -7.24 3.66 -4.97
CA TYR A 34 -7.04 3.46 -6.41
C TYR A 34 -8.25 2.75 -7.03
N THR A 35 -8.36 2.86 -8.35
CA THR A 35 -9.31 2.04 -9.11
C THR A 35 -8.86 0.59 -9.09
N TYR A 36 -9.82 -0.33 -9.11
CA TYR A 36 -9.53 -1.75 -9.28
C TYR A 36 -8.99 -1.96 -10.69
N ASP A 37 -7.76 -2.46 -10.79
CA ASP A 37 -7.11 -2.79 -12.06
C ASP A 37 -6.70 -4.27 -12.02
N GLU A 38 -7.54 -5.11 -12.63
CA GLU A 38 -7.40 -6.57 -12.67
C GLU A 38 -6.04 -7.00 -13.25
N ARG A 39 -5.44 -6.22 -14.14
CA ARG A 39 -4.21 -6.58 -14.85
C ARG A 39 -2.96 -6.52 -13.96
N LYS A 40 -2.96 -5.66 -12.93
CA LYS A 40 -1.81 -5.48 -12.03
C LYS A 40 -1.78 -6.48 -10.87
N LEU A 41 -2.95 -7.03 -10.51
CA LEU A 41 -3.07 -8.08 -9.50
C LEU A 41 -2.54 -9.42 -10.04
N ILE A 42 -2.85 -9.76 -11.29
CA ILE A 42 -2.35 -10.98 -11.95
C ILE A 42 -0.82 -10.98 -12.02
N ALA A 43 -0.20 -9.85 -12.33
CA ALA A 43 1.27 -9.73 -12.39
C ALA A 43 1.97 -9.88 -11.02
N LYS A 44 1.29 -9.54 -9.91
CA LYS A 44 1.79 -9.80 -8.54
C LYS A 44 1.53 -11.25 -8.12
N GLN A 45 0.37 -11.81 -8.46
CA GLN A 45 0.03 -13.21 -8.15
C GLN A 45 0.92 -14.22 -8.90
N GLN A 46 1.28 -13.93 -10.15
CA GLN A 46 2.20 -14.77 -10.94
C GLN A 46 3.64 -14.76 -10.41
N LYS A 47 4.02 -13.79 -9.57
CA LYS A 47 5.33 -13.78 -8.92
C LYS A 47 5.39 -14.66 -7.67
N GLU A 48 4.25 -15.11 -7.16
CA GLU A 48 4.14 -15.88 -5.90
C GLU A 48 3.56 -17.29 -6.06
N LYS A 49 3.04 -17.70 -7.23
CA LYS A 49 2.47 -19.04 -7.41
C LYS A 49 2.94 -19.73 -8.70
N THR A 50 3.95 -20.57 -8.55
CA THR A 50 4.07 -21.81 -9.34
C THR A 50 3.00 -22.77 -8.82
N GLU A 51 2.34 -23.47 -9.74
CA GLU A 51 1.29 -24.51 -9.63
C GLU A 51 -0.17 -24.06 -9.87
N PRO A 52 -0.86 -24.68 -10.87
CA PRO A 52 -2.26 -24.44 -11.15
C PRO A 52 -3.14 -25.46 -10.43
N SER A 53 -4.13 -24.99 -9.66
CA SER A 53 -5.32 -25.81 -9.41
C SER A 53 -6.56 -25.06 -9.89
N SER A 54 -7.23 -25.71 -10.82
CA SER A 54 -8.50 -25.35 -11.42
C SER A 54 -9.62 -25.66 -10.44
N GLU A 55 -10.25 -24.63 -9.88
CA GLU A 55 -11.55 -24.77 -9.24
C GLU A 55 -12.35 -23.46 -9.37
N ALA A 56 -13.58 -23.62 -9.87
CA ALA A 56 -14.48 -22.56 -10.26
C ALA A 56 -14.79 -21.62 -9.09
N LYS A 57 -14.44 -20.32 -9.25
CA LYS A 57 -14.77 -19.30 -8.26
C LYS A 57 -16.01 -18.53 -8.67
N THR A 58 -17.08 -18.77 -7.92
CA THR A 58 -18.21 -17.89 -7.70
C THR A 58 -17.71 -16.44 -7.60
N VAL A 59 -18.23 -15.54 -8.43
CA VAL A 59 -17.80 -14.14 -8.51
C VAL A 59 -18.28 -13.41 -7.24
N SER A 60 -17.49 -13.46 -6.16
CA SER A 60 -17.74 -12.60 -5.00
C SER A 60 -17.35 -11.17 -5.35
N SER A 61 -18.12 -10.20 -4.86
CA SER A 61 -17.87 -8.76 -5.03
C SER A 61 -16.73 -8.24 -4.15
N ASP A 62 -15.87 -9.12 -3.63
CA ASP A 62 -14.77 -8.78 -2.72
C ASP A 62 -13.55 -8.29 -3.53
N LYS A 63 -13.77 -7.24 -4.32
CA LYS A 63 -12.70 -6.57 -5.03
C LYS A 63 -11.92 -5.74 -4.03
N GLU A 64 -10.68 -6.14 -3.74
CA GLU A 64 -9.77 -5.38 -2.91
C GLU A 64 -9.14 -4.22 -3.68
N TYR A 65 -9.24 -3.00 -3.13
CA TYR A 65 -8.75 -1.79 -3.79
C TYR A 65 -7.45 -1.31 -3.12
N PRO A 66 -6.32 -1.26 -3.86
CA PRO A 66 -5.10 -0.68 -3.34
C PRO A 66 -5.30 0.77 -2.88
N CYS A 67 -4.60 1.16 -1.82
CA CYS A 67 -4.69 2.51 -1.26
C CYS A 67 -3.32 3.18 -1.28
N LEU A 68 -3.25 4.38 -1.85
CA LEU A 68 -2.07 5.22 -1.83
C LEU A 68 -2.10 6.13 -0.60
N PHE A 69 -1.05 6.06 0.20
CA PHE A 69 -0.79 6.98 1.30
C PHE A 69 0.27 7.99 0.88
N ARG A 70 0.07 9.26 1.25
CA ARG A 70 1.06 10.33 1.05
C ARG A 70 1.19 11.16 2.32
N ALA A 71 2.42 11.31 2.79
CA ALA A 71 2.76 12.19 3.90
C ALA A 71 3.57 13.39 3.38
N VAL A 72 3.25 14.59 3.85
CA VAL A 72 3.93 15.83 3.48
C VAL A 72 4.25 16.65 4.73
N CYS A 73 5.51 17.06 4.85
CA CYS A 73 5.98 18.00 5.86
C CYS A 73 6.92 19.01 5.19
N GLY A 74 6.39 20.19 4.85
CA GLY A 74 7.13 21.21 4.08
C GLY A 74 7.63 20.66 2.73
N LYS A 75 8.96 20.52 2.59
CA LYS A 75 9.62 20.01 1.38
C LYS A 75 9.68 18.48 1.33
N THR A 76 9.57 17.81 2.48
CA THR A 76 9.65 16.34 2.56
C THR A 76 8.31 15.72 2.16
N LYS A 77 8.35 14.80 1.19
CA LYS A 77 7.17 14.10 0.67
C LYS A 77 7.45 12.61 0.60
N LEU A 78 6.65 11.81 1.30
CA LEU A 78 6.72 10.35 1.33
C LEU A 78 5.44 9.76 0.73
N SER A 79 5.54 8.60 0.10
CA SER A 79 4.35 7.88 -0.35
C SER A 79 4.55 6.38 -0.33
N THR A 80 3.49 5.62 -0.06
CA THR A 80 3.47 4.15 -0.20
C THR A 80 2.11 3.69 -0.76
N VAL A 81 2.10 2.52 -1.41
CA VAL A 81 0.86 1.86 -1.85
C VAL A 81 0.66 0.62 -1.00
N VAL A 82 -0.40 0.61 -0.21
CA VAL A 82 -0.82 -0.55 0.58
C VAL A 82 -1.81 -1.37 -0.26
N CYS A 83 -1.47 -2.63 -0.45
CA CYS A 83 -2.39 -3.66 -0.95
C CYS A 83 -2.70 -4.59 0.23
N LEU A 84 -3.95 -5.02 0.40
CA LEU A 84 -4.23 -6.15 1.28
C LEU A 84 -3.57 -7.37 0.63
N LEU A 85 -2.65 -7.99 1.37
CA LEU A 85 -2.13 -9.30 1.01
C LEU A 85 -3.22 -10.26 1.45
N GLN A 86 -3.83 -10.95 0.48
CA GLN A 86 -4.80 -12.00 0.77
C GLN A 86 -4.03 -13.12 1.47
N MET A 87 -3.90 -13.03 2.80
CA MET A 87 -3.39 -14.13 3.60
C MET A 87 -4.38 -15.27 3.40
N SER A 88 -4.00 -16.24 2.59
CA SER A 88 -4.71 -17.51 2.53
C SER A 88 -4.64 -18.09 3.93
N ALA A 89 -5.77 -18.02 4.66
CA ALA A 89 -5.97 -18.78 5.87
C ALA A 89 -5.74 -20.25 5.52
N SER A 90 -4.60 -20.79 5.92
CA SER A 90 -4.39 -22.23 5.98
C SER A 90 -5.25 -22.75 7.13
N ASN A 91 -6.21 -23.61 6.78
CA ASN A 91 -6.93 -24.46 7.75
C ASN A 91 -5.95 -25.35 8.52
#